data_AF-W9VE83-F1
#
_entry.id   AF-W9VE83-F1
#
_cell.length_a   1.000
_cell.length_b   1.000
_cell.length_c   1.000
_cell.angle_alpha   90.00
_cell.angle_beta   90.00
_cell.angle_gamma   90.00
#
_symmetry.space_group_name_H-M   'P 1'
#
loop_
_entity.id
_entity.type
_entity.pdbx_description
1 polymer ?
#
loop_
_entity_poly.entity_id
_entity_poly.type
_entity_poly.pdbx_seq_one_letter_code
_entity_poly.pdbx_strand_id
1 'polypeptide(L)' 'MTYDSVIRLSDVLNEVLPLPYFFDVLNYNTLSDPELKAHIDRVGLEIYLINK' A
#
# COMPACT_ATOMS: atom_id res chain seq x y z
N MET A 1 6.44 7.26 5.97
CA MET A 1 5.22 6.65 6.52
C MET A 1 5.58 5.88 7.77
N THR A 2 4.80 6.01 8.85
CA THR A 2 4.99 5.24 10.08
C THR A 2 4.20 3.93 10.00
N TYR A 3 4.52 2.96 10.85
CA TYR A 3 3.76 1.71 10.98
C TYR A 3 2.25 1.96 11.18
N ASP A 4 1.92 2.95 12.02
CA ASP A 4 0.54 3.35 12.31
C ASP A 4 -0.23 3.83 11.07
N SER A 5 0.47 4.40 10.07
CA SER A 5 -0.15 4.87 8.83
C SER A 5 -0.68 3.71 7.99
N VAL A 6 0.05 2.59 7.96
CA VAL A 6 -0.33 1.39 7.20
C VAL A 6 -1.53 0.71 7.83
N ILE A 7 -1.51 0.53 9.16
CA ILE A 7 -2.62 -0.06 9.90
C ILE A 7 -3.89 0.75 9.68
N ARG A 8 -3.82 2.06 9.94
CA ARG A 8 -5.00 2.93 9.82
C ARG A 8 -5.56 2.94 8.40
N LEU A 9 -4.70 2.90 7.37
CA LEU A 9 -5.16 2.82 5.99
C LEU A 9 -5.83 1.48 5.70
N SER A 10 -5.25 0.38 6.18
CA SER A 10 -5.86 -0.96 6.08
C SER A 10 -7.24 -0.99 6.72
N ASP A 11 -7.37 -0.52 7.96
CA ASP A 11 -8.65 -0.50 8.69
C ASP A 11 -9.71 0.32 7.91
N VAL A 12 -9.32 1.47 7.38
CA VAL A 12 -10.26 2.31 6.61
C VAL A 12 -10.72 1.59 5.35
N LEU A 13 -9.80 1.01 4.58
CA LEU A 13 -10.13 0.35 3.31
C LEU A 13 -10.95 -0.92 3.50
N ASN A 14 -10.65 -1.69 4.55
CA ASN A 14 -11.19 -3.04 4.74
C ASN A 14 -12.40 -3.10 5.67
N GLU A 15 -12.45 -2.25 6.70
CA GLU A 15 -13.47 -2.35 7.76
C GLU A 15 -14.44 -1.16 7.78
N VAL A 16 -14.01 0.02 7.32
CA VAL A 16 -14.83 1.24 7.39
C VAL A 16 -15.55 1.52 6.07
N LEU A 17 -14.84 1.42 4.95
CA LEU A 17 -15.41 1.71 3.64
C LEU A 17 -16.17 0.49 3.11
N PRO A 18 -17.33 0.69 2.47
CA PRO A 18 -18.11 -0.40 1.87
C PRO A 18 -17.54 -0.80 0.51
N LEU A 19 -16.25 -1.16 0.47
CA LEU A 19 -15.58 -1.57 -0.76
C LEU A 19 -15.83 -3.07 -1.03
N PRO A 20 -15.99 -3.48 -2.30
CA PRO A 20 -16.35 -4.85 -2.64
C PRO A 20 -15.18 -5.85 -2.54
N TYR A 21 -13.99 -5.41 -2.11
CA TYR A 21 -12.77 -6.22 -2.02
C TYR A 21 -11.96 -5.85 -0.78
N PHE A 22 -11.23 -6.83 -0.25
CA PHE A 22 -10.19 -6.58 0.74
C PHE A 22 -8.87 -6.19 0.06
N PHE A 23 -8.12 -5.31 0.72
CA PHE A 23 -6.87 -4.74 0.26
C PHE A 23 -5.73 -5.16 1.17
N ASP A 24 -4.67 -5.69 0.58
CA ASP A 24 -3.39 -5.86 1.25
C ASP A 24 -2.64 -4.52 1.24
N VAL A 25 -2.44 -3.94 2.42
CA VAL A 25 -1.72 -2.67 2.58
C VAL A 25 -0.35 -2.92 3.19
N LEU A 26 0.70 -2.49 2.49
CA LEU A 26 2.09 -2.77 2.82
C LEU A 26 2.90 -1.47 2.89
N ASN A 27 3.93 -1.41 3.73
CA ASN A 27 4.97 -0.37 3.61
C ASN A 27 6.08 -0.83 2.68
N TYR A 28 6.11 -0.29 1.47
CA TYR A 28 7.11 -0.62 0.45
C TYR A 28 8.56 -0.49 0.96
N ASN A 29 8.84 0.52 1.80
CA ASN A 29 10.20 0.79 2.28
C ASN A 29 10.73 -0.28 3.25
N THR A 30 9.84 -1.05 3.88
CA THR A 30 10.22 -2.11 4.83
C THR A 30 10.25 -3.49 4.18
N LEU A 31 9.90 -3.61 2.89
CA LEU A 31 10.00 -4.88 2.17
C LEU A 31 11.47 -5.27 2.02
N SER A 32 11.79 -6.50 2.45
CA SER A 32 13.14 -7.07 2.37
C SER A 32 13.35 -7.93 1.11
N ASP A 33 12.28 -8.32 0.42
CA ASP A 33 12.34 -9.11 -0.81
C ASP A 33 12.62 -8.19 -2.01
N PRO A 34 13.82 -8.27 -2.63
CA PRO A 34 14.18 -7.41 -3.75
C PRO A 34 13.41 -7.74 -5.04
N GLU A 35 13.01 -9.00 -5.25
CA GLU A 35 12.26 -9.42 -6.45
C GLU A 35 10.82 -8.90 -6.40
N LEU A 36 10.21 -8.93 -5.22
CA LEU A 36 8.89 -8.32 -5.00
C LEU A 36 8.93 -6.81 -5.28
N LYS A 37 9.95 -6.11 -4.77
CA LYS A 37 10.12 -4.67 -5.03
C LYS A 37 10.30 -4.38 -6.52
N ALA A 38 11.18 -5.12 -7.19
CA ALA A 38 11.39 -4.98 -8.62
C ALA A 38 10.12 -5.26 -9.45
N HIS A 39 9.29 -6.22 -9.01
CA HIS A 39 8.01 -6.48 -9.64
C HIS A 39 7.06 -5.29 -9.48
N ILE A 40 6.88 -4.78 -8.26
CA ILE A 40 6.05 -3.61 -7.97
C ILE A 40 6.49 -2.41 -8.81
N ASP A 41 7.79 -2.14 -8.88
CA ASP A 41 8.32 -1.01 -9.65
C ASP A 41 8.07 -1.15 -11.16
N ARG A 42 8.08 -2.39 -11.67
CA ARG A 42 7.92 -2.68 -13.10
C ARG A 42 6.46 -2.61 -13.56
N VAL A 43 5.52 -3.09 -12.75
CA VAL A 43 4.11 -3.27 -13.17
C VAL A 43 3.08 -2.54 -12.31
N GLY A 44 3.51 -1.91 -11.21
CA GLY A 44 2.65 -1.13 -10.34
C GLY A 44 2.08 0.12 -11.04
N LEU A 45 0.94 0.59 -10.56
CA LEU A 45 0.28 1.80 -11.05
C LEU A 45 0.30 2.87 -9.96
N GLU A 46 0.79 4.07 -10.29
CA GLU A 46 0.72 5.22 -9.39
C GLU A 46 -0.71 5.76 -9.34
N ILE A 47 -1.36 5.63 -8.18
CA ILE A 47 -2.71 6.15 -7.94
C ILE A 47 -2.73 7.51 -7.24
N TYR A 48 -1.59 7.93 -6.68
CA TYR A 48 -1.42 9.20 -5.99
C TYR A 48 0.05 9.63 -6.04
N LEU A 49 0.30 10.81 -6.61
CA LEU A 49 1.60 11.49 -6.59
C LEU A 49 1.45 12.75 -5.75
N ILE A 50 2.31 12.90 -4.74
CA ILE A 50 2.39 14.18 -4.02
C ILE A 50 3.06 15.16 -4.98
N ASN A 51 2.28 16.07 -5.56
CA ASN A 51 2.83 17.21 -6.27
C ASN A 51 3.66 18.04 -5.29
N LYS A 52 4.94 18.20 -5.58
CA LYS A 52 5.85 19.10 -4.86
C LYS A 52 5.57 20.56 -5.20
#